data_AF-A0A4R0IR38-F1
#
_entry.id   AF-A0A4R0IR38-F1
#
_cell.length_a   1.000
_cell.length_b   1.000
_cell.length_c   1.000
_cell.angle_alpha   90.00
_cell.angle_beta   90.00
_cell.angle_gamma   90.00
#
_symmetry.space_group_name_H-M   'P 1'
#
loop_
_entity.id
_entity.type
_entity.pdbx_description
1 polymer ?
#
loop_
_entity_poly.entity_id
_entity_poly.type
_entity_poly.pdbx_seq_one_letter_code
_entity_poly.pdbx_strand_id
1 'polypeptide(L)'
;MSDSTVIELAYWVEHRQQLRQSESQRAAMTNYILVLVSAISGLVVQQNLKLATASLSGLIVLIGLYGATAVAKLHERADYHLIQARALTRILVDNGVLGDHSALLAEARTLHRLKYPRLHKLRLHRLWTGLHVAVALYGVVLTLVILIKAAT
;
A
#
# COMPACT_ATOMS: atom_id res chain seq x y z
N MET A 1 -18.78 -33.13 8.23
CA MET A 1 -17.58 -32.27 8.07
C MET A 1 -16.65 -32.62 9.21
N SER A 2 -15.37 -32.88 8.95
CA SER A 2 -14.44 -33.28 10.02
C SER A 2 -13.95 -32.06 10.82
N ASP A 3 -13.50 -32.26 12.06
CA ASP A 3 -13.01 -31.17 12.92
C ASP A 3 -11.81 -30.44 12.30
N SER A 4 -10.92 -31.15 11.60
CA SER A 4 -9.79 -30.54 10.88
C SER A 4 -10.28 -29.61 9.77
N THR A 5 -11.33 -29.99 9.06
CA THR A 5 -11.95 -29.17 8.01
C THR A 5 -12.50 -27.85 8.54
N VAL A 6 -13.11 -27.86 9.74
CA VAL A 6 -13.60 -26.65 10.40
C VAL A 6 -12.44 -25.71 10.75
N ILE A 7 -11.35 -26.27 11.28
CA ILE A 7 -10.13 -25.52 11.63
C ILE A 7 -9.48 -24.91 10.39
N GLU A 8 -9.36 -25.67 9.30
CA GLU A 8 -8.83 -25.19 8.02
C GLU A 8 -9.64 -24.03 7.44
N LEU A 9 -10.97 -24.12 7.49
CA LEU A 9 -11.85 -23.06 7.03
C LEU A 9 -11.70 -21.79 7.90
N ALA A 10 -11.68 -21.94 9.23
CA ALA A 10 -11.47 -20.82 10.14
C ALA A 10 -10.10 -20.14 9.89
N TYR A 11 -9.06 -20.94 9.71
CA TYR A 11 -7.72 -20.42 9.42
C TYR A 11 -7.63 -19.73 8.05
N TRP A 12 -8.35 -20.25 7.05
CA TRP A 12 -8.49 -19.59 5.76
C TRP A 12 -9.18 -18.22 5.89
N VAL A 13 -10.27 -18.13 6.66
CA VAL A 13 -10.98 -16.87 6.92
C VAL A 13 -10.05 -15.85 7.57
N GLU A 14 -9.29 -16.26 8.59
CA GLU A 14 -8.33 -15.39 9.29
C GLU A 14 -7.32 -14.77 8.32
N HIS A 15 -6.72 -15.57 7.43
CA HIS A 15 -5.79 -15.02 6.42
C HIS A 15 -6.45 -14.05 5.45
N ARG A 16 -7.71 -14.27 5.06
CA ARG A 16 -8.46 -13.32 4.23
C ARG A 16 -8.75 -12.01 4.98
N GLN A 17 -9.01 -12.08 6.28
CA GLN A 17 -9.20 -10.90 7.13
C GLN A 17 -7.89 -10.12 7.30
N GLN A 18 -6.78 -10.79 7.61
CA GLN A 18 -5.46 -10.16 7.76
C GLN A 18 -4.96 -9.51 6.45
N LEU A 19 -5.25 -10.13 5.31
CA LEU A 19 -5.02 -9.53 3.99
C LEU A 19 -5.77 -8.19 3.85
N ARG A 20 -7.08 -8.17 4.13
CA ARG A 20 -7.90 -6.96 4.06
C ARG A 20 -7.42 -5.89 5.05
N GLN A 21 -7.08 -6.30 6.26
CA GLN A 21 -6.56 -5.40 7.29
C GLN A 21 -5.27 -4.71 6.83
N SER A 22 -4.34 -5.43 6.21
CA SER A 22 -3.11 -4.87 5.68
C SER A 22 -3.37 -3.81 4.59
N GLU A 23 -4.39 -4.02 3.75
CA GLU A 23 -4.81 -3.03 2.75
C GLU A 23 -5.46 -1.79 3.38
N SER A 24 -6.33 -1.98 4.38
CA SER A 24 -6.95 -0.89 5.13
C SER A 24 -5.91 -0.04 5.87
N GLN A 25 -4.92 -0.67 6.50
CA GLN A 25 -3.81 0.02 7.16
C GLN A 25 -2.97 0.84 6.17
N ARG A 26 -2.73 0.31 4.96
CA ARG A 26 -2.01 1.02 3.89
C ARG A 26 -2.74 2.30 3.48
N ALA A 27 -4.06 2.22 3.33
CA ALA A 27 -4.90 3.38 3.01
C ALA A 27 -4.93 4.41 4.16
N ALA A 28 -5.19 3.96 5.39
CA ALA A 28 -5.25 4.82 6.56
C ALA A 28 -3.93 5.58 6.80
N MET A 29 -2.80 4.87 6.77
CA MET A 29 -1.48 5.47 6.92
C MET A 29 -1.17 6.48 5.82
N THR A 30 -1.52 6.18 4.56
CA THR A 30 -1.32 7.12 3.46
C THR A 30 -2.12 8.40 3.68
N ASN A 31 -3.38 8.29 4.11
CA ASN A 31 -4.22 9.46 4.41
C ASN A 31 -3.60 10.32 5.52
N TYR A 32 -3.12 9.72 6.60
CA TYR A 32 -2.45 10.46 7.67
C TYR A 32 -1.19 11.18 7.18
N ILE A 33 -0.36 10.51 6.37
CA ILE A 33 0.83 11.12 5.79
C ILE A 33 0.45 12.33 4.90
N LEU A 34 -0.55 12.19 4.04
CA LEU A 34 -0.97 13.30 3.16
C LEU A 34 -1.49 14.51 3.94
N VAL A 35 -2.26 14.27 5.02
CA VAL A 35 -2.74 15.35 5.90
C VAL A 35 -1.57 16.05 6.59
N LEU A 36 -0.62 15.30 7.16
CA LEU A 36 0.56 15.86 7.82
C LEU A 36 1.42 16.66 6.84
N VAL A 37 1.72 16.10 5.66
CA VAL A 37 2.49 16.78 4.61
C VAL A 37 1.82 18.07 4.17
N SER A 38 0.49 18.07 4.00
CA SER A 38 -0.27 19.26 3.64
C SER A 38 -0.20 20.34 4.73
N ALA A 39 -0.37 19.96 6.00
CA ALA A 39 -0.29 20.88 7.13
C ALA A 39 1.11 21.51 7.27
N ILE A 40 2.16 20.70 7.22
CA ILE A 40 3.55 21.16 7.31
C ILE A 40 3.87 22.08 6.13
N SER A 41 3.42 21.73 4.92
CA SER A 41 3.60 22.57 3.72
C SER A 41 2.95 23.94 3.89
N GLY A 42 1.72 23.99 4.41
CA GLY A 42 1.03 25.24 4.70
C GLY A 42 1.82 26.12 5.66
N LEU A 43 2.36 25.55 6.74
CA LEU A 43 3.20 26.29 7.70
C LEU A 43 4.49 26.83 7.06
N VAL A 44 5.16 26.02 6.25
CA VAL A 44 6.40 26.41 5.55
C VAL A 44 6.14 27.60 4.62
N VAL A 45 5.04 27.57 3.87
CA VAL A 45 4.64 28.66 2.96
C VAL A 45 4.19 29.90 3.73
N GLN A 46 3.39 29.74 4.79
CA GLN A 46 2.93 30.85 5.64
C GLN A 46 4.09 31.63 6.27
N GLN A 47 5.16 30.93 6.62
CA GLN A 47 6.39 31.56 7.14
C GLN A 47 7.29 32.14 6.04
N ASN A 48 6.79 32.29 4.81
CA ASN A 48 7.52 32.83 3.67
C ASN A 48 8.84 32.10 3.39
N LEU A 49 8.88 30.77 3.55
CA LEU A 49 10.08 29.97 3.22
C LEU A 49 11.34 30.43 3.97
N LYS A 50 11.21 30.88 5.23
CA LYS A 50 12.34 31.25 6.09
C LYS A 50 13.28 30.05 6.28
N LEU A 51 14.58 30.30 6.41
CA LEU A 51 15.57 29.24 6.64
C LEU A 51 15.24 28.34 7.85
N ALA A 52 14.62 28.90 8.89
CA ALA A 52 14.16 28.14 10.06
C ALA A 52 13.14 27.03 9.75
N THR A 53 12.41 27.10 8.62
CA THR A 53 11.47 26.06 8.20
C THR A 53 12.11 24.96 7.34
N ALA A 54 13.42 25.03 7.06
CA ALA A 54 14.13 23.98 6.34
C ALA A 54 14.02 22.63 7.06
N SER A 55 14.07 22.61 8.40
CA SER A 55 13.87 21.39 9.20
C SER A 55 12.50 20.77 9.00
N LEU A 56 11.44 21.58 8.85
CA LEU A 56 10.08 21.12 8.56
C LEU A 56 9.98 20.49 7.16
N SER A 57 10.65 21.05 6.17
CA SER A 57 10.74 20.42 4.84
C SER A 57 11.53 19.10 4.87
N GLY A 58 12.59 19.03 5.68
CA GLY A 58 13.32 17.78 5.93
C GLY A 58 12.44 16.71 6.59
N LEU A 59 11.55 17.10 7.50
CA LEU A 59 10.57 16.19 8.09
C LEU A 59 9.62 15.61 7.04
N ILE A 60 9.19 16.39 6.03
CA ILE A 60 8.39 15.88 4.91
C ILE A 60 9.16 14.79 4.13
N VAL A 61 10.47 14.98 3.91
CA VAL A 61 11.32 13.96 3.27
C VAL A 61 11.29 12.65 4.05
N LEU A 62 11.53 12.74 5.37
CA LEU A 62 11.55 11.56 6.25
C LEU A 62 10.19 10.86 6.28
N ILE A 63 9.09 11.61 6.36
CA ILE A 63 7.73 11.04 6.35
C ILE A 63 7.45 10.34 5.01
N GLY A 64 7.85 10.93 3.88
CA GLY A 64 7.69 10.31 2.56
C GLY A 64 8.49 9.00 2.43
N LEU A 65 9.74 8.98 2.87
CA LEU A 65 10.56 7.76 2.88
C LEU A 65 9.97 6.68 3.78
N TYR A 66 9.54 7.06 4.99
CA TYR A 66 8.84 6.17 5.90
C TYR A 66 7.57 5.60 5.23
N GLY A 67 6.74 6.45 4.64
CA GLY A 67 5.54 6.04 3.92
C GLY A 67 5.84 5.02 2.82
N ALA A 68 6.88 5.25 2.02
CA ALA A 68 7.29 4.35 0.93
C ALA A 68 7.69 2.96 1.45
N THR A 69 8.50 2.92 2.51
CA THR A 69 8.92 1.65 3.13
C THR A 69 7.75 0.92 3.80
N ALA A 70 6.88 1.65 4.51
CA ALA A 70 5.77 1.08 5.22
C ALA A 70 4.69 0.53 4.28
N VAL A 71 4.35 1.23 3.18
CA VAL A 71 3.38 0.68 2.21
C VAL A 71 3.93 -0.53 1.47
N ALA A 72 5.24 -0.56 1.20
CA ALA A 72 5.90 -1.72 0.62
C ALA A 72 5.88 -2.91 1.58
N LYS A 73 6.13 -2.69 2.88
CA LYS A 73 6.07 -3.73 3.91
C LYS A 73 4.65 -4.26 4.11
N LEU A 74 3.64 -3.40 4.13
CA LEU A 74 2.24 -3.81 4.20
C LEU A 74 1.80 -4.58 2.96
N HIS A 75 2.34 -4.26 1.78
CA HIS A 75 2.11 -5.05 0.58
C HIS A 75 2.72 -6.46 0.67
N GLU A 76 3.95 -6.58 1.17
CA GLU A 76 4.58 -7.88 1.42
C GLU A 76 3.76 -8.72 2.39
N ARG A 77 3.31 -8.13 3.50
CA ARG A 77 2.45 -8.82 4.48
C ARG A 77 1.11 -9.25 3.91
N ALA A 78 0.49 -8.41 3.08
CA ALA A 78 -0.71 -8.75 2.35
C ALA A 78 -0.48 -9.95 1.40
N ASP A 79 0.61 -9.94 0.64
CA ASP A 79 0.94 -11.04 -0.28
C ASP A 79 1.22 -12.35 0.47
N TYR A 80 1.90 -12.29 1.61
CA TYR A 80 2.09 -13.43 2.52
C TYR A 80 0.76 -14.09 2.89
N HIS A 81 -0.22 -13.31 3.38
CA HIS A 81 -1.53 -13.85 3.76
C HIS A 81 -2.33 -14.34 2.55
N LEU A 82 -2.16 -13.73 1.37
CA LEU A 82 -2.80 -14.20 0.14
C LEU A 82 -2.25 -15.55 -0.33
N ILE A 83 -0.94 -15.77 -0.23
CA ILE A 83 -0.30 -17.04 -0.57
C ILE A 83 -0.80 -18.15 0.35
N GLN A 84 -0.83 -17.90 1.67
CA GLN A 84 -1.34 -18.88 2.63
C GLN A 84 -2.83 -19.18 2.42
N ALA A 85 -3.65 -18.15 2.19
CA ALA A 85 -5.07 -18.36 1.87
C ALA A 85 -5.28 -19.18 0.59
N ARG A 86 -4.43 -19.02 -0.43
CA ARG A 86 -4.50 -19.83 -1.67
C ARG A 86 -4.12 -21.29 -1.42
N ALA A 87 -3.12 -21.56 -0.58
CA ALA A 87 -2.75 -22.92 -0.21
C ALA A 87 -3.90 -23.62 0.51
N LEU A 88 -4.50 -22.95 1.50
CA LEU A 88 -5.68 -23.45 2.21
C LEU A 88 -6.89 -23.62 1.29
N THR A 89 -7.11 -22.74 0.31
CA THR A 89 -8.17 -22.95 -0.70
C THR A 89 -8.01 -24.26 -1.45
N ARG A 90 -6.78 -24.67 -1.79
CA ARG A 90 -6.54 -25.97 -2.45
C ARG A 90 -6.93 -27.13 -1.54
N ILE A 91 -6.46 -27.10 -0.30
CA ILE A 91 -6.80 -28.13 0.71
C ILE A 91 -8.32 -28.24 0.89
N LEU A 92 -9.03 -27.10 0.99
CA LEU A 92 -10.48 -27.07 1.13
C LEU A 92 -11.22 -27.59 -0.11
N VAL A 93 -10.67 -27.41 -1.31
CA VAL A 93 -11.21 -28.01 -2.55
C VAL A 93 -10.97 -29.52 -2.57
N ASP A 94 -9.74 -29.95 -2.25
CA ASP A 94 -9.35 -31.37 -2.22
C ASP A 94 -10.18 -32.16 -1.19
N ASN A 95 -10.51 -31.52 -0.06
CA ASN A 95 -11.37 -32.06 1.00
C ASN A 95 -12.88 -31.97 0.68
N GLY A 96 -13.27 -31.43 -0.49
CA GLY A 96 -14.66 -31.33 -0.92
C GLY A 96 -15.51 -30.26 -0.22
N VAL A 97 -14.87 -29.33 0.51
CA VAL A 97 -15.55 -28.22 1.21
C VAL A 97 -15.92 -27.11 0.25
N LEU A 98 -14.99 -26.79 -0.65
CA LEU A 98 -15.18 -25.79 -1.69
C LEU A 98 -15.28 -26.51 -3.03
N GLY A 99 -16.18 -26.05 -3.90
CA GLY A 99 -16.20 -26.53 -5.28
C GLY A 99 -14.94 -26.08 -6.04
N ASP A 100 -14.44 -26.93 -6.94
CA ASP A 100 -13.39 -26.54 -7.86
C ASP A 100 -13.97 -25.60 -8.94
N HIS A 101 -13.65 -24.32 -8.83
CA HIS A 101 -14.02 -23.28 -9.79
C HIS A 101 -12.82 -22.75 -10.56
N SER A 102 -11.71 -23.50 -10.61
CA SER A 102 -10.44 -23.04 -11.19
C SER A 102 -10.57 -22.59 -12.65
N ALA A 103 -11.34 -23.33 -13.46
CA ALA A 103 -11.61 -23.01 -14.87
C ALA A 103 -12.40 -21.70 -15.03
N LEU A 104 -13.53 -21.57 -14.32
CA LEU A 104 -14.37 -20.36 -14.34
C LEU A 104 -13.59 -19.12 -13.86
N LEU A 105 -12.77 -19.27 -12.82
CA LEU A 105 -11.90 -18.20 -12.34
C LEU A 105 -10.78 -17.85 -13.33
N ALA A 106 -10.28 -18.82 -14.10
CA ALA A 106 -9.29 -18.57 -15.15
C ALA A 106 -9.90 -17.78 -16.31
N GLU A 107 -11.09 -18.14 -16.74
CA GLU A 107 -11.85 -17.40 -17.76
C GLU A 107 -12.11 -15.95 -17.31
N ALA A 108 -12.60 -15.75 -16.09
CA ALA A 108 -12.82 -14.42 -15.53
C ALA A 108 -11.54 -13.58 -15.49
N ARG A 109 -10.37 -14.18 -15.18
CA ARG A 109 -9.07 -13.50 -15.24
C ARG A 109 -8.70 -13.08 -16.67
N THR A 110 -8.96 -13.93 -17.65
CA THR A 110 -8.70 -13.63 -19.07
C THR A 110 -9.59 -12.47 -19.54
N LEU A 111 -10.90 -12.54 -19.26
CA LEU A 111 -11.84 -11.47 -19.58
C LEU A 111 -11.44 -10.13 -18.94
N HIS A 112 -10.97 -10.16 -17.69
CA HIS A 112 -10.47 -8.96 -17.01
C HIS A 112 -9.24 -8.37 -17.72
N ARG A 113 -8.27 -9.20 -18.13
CA ARG A 113 -7.07 -8.73 -18.85
C ARG A 113 -7.41 -8.14 -20.22
N LEU A 114 -8.37 -8.74 -20.93
CA LEU A 114 -8.88 -8.22 -22.20
C LEU A 114 -9.58 -6.87 -22.03
N LYS A 115 -10.38 -6.72 -20.95
CA LYS A 115 -11.06 -5.47 -20.62
C LYS A 115 -10.09 -4.34 -20.23
N TYR A 116 -8.96 -4.68 -19.58
CA TYR A 116 -8.00 -3.69 -19.05
C TYR A 116 -6.57 -3.92 -19.57
N PRO A 117 -6.30 -3.77 -20.89
CA PRO A 117 -5.05 -4.21 -21.52
C PRO A 117 -3.79 -3.44 -21.06
N ARG A 118 -3.96 -2.22 -20.55
CA ARG A 118 -2.86 -1.41 -19.99
C ARG A 118 -2.82 -1.49 -18.47
N LEU A 119 -3.96 -1.27 -17.81
CA LEU A 119 -4.02 -1.18 -16.34
C LEU A 119 -3.69 -2.50 -15.63
N HIS A 120 -3.99 -3.67 -16.21
CA HIS A 120 -3.63 -4.95 -15.59
C HIS A 120 -2.11 -5.16 -15.44
N LYS A 121 -1.30 -4.43 -16.22
CA LYS A 121 0.17 -4.47 -16.15
C LYS A 121 0.71 -3.61 -15.01
N LEU A 122 -0.06 -2.62 -14.57
CA LEU A 122 0.35 -1.70 -13.52
C LEU A 122 0.10 -2.36 -12.15
N ARG A 123 1.18 -2.64 -11.43
CA ARG A 123 1.08 -3.22 -10.10
C ARG A 123 0.69 -2.14 -9.10
N LEU A 124 -0.44 -2.31 -8.43
CA LEU A 124 -0.98 -1.33 -7.49
C LEU A 124 0.03 -0.93 -6.40
N HIS A 125 0.85 -1.86 -5.89
CA HIS A 125 1.88 -1.52 -4.89
C HIS A 125 2.91 -0.50 -5.38
N ARG A 126 3.20 -0.45 -6.68
CA ARG A 126 4.12 0.53 -7.26
C ARG A 126 3.53 1.93 -7.23
N LEU A 127 2.22 2.05 -7.42
CA LEU A 127 1.53 3.33 -7.30
C LEU A 127 1.58 3.87 -5.86
N TRP A 128 1.29 3.02 -4.88
CA TRP A 128 1.38 3.40 -3.46
C TRP A 128 2.80 3.82 -3.07
N THR A 129 3.79 3.02 -3.44
CA THR A 129 5.20 3.32 -3.13
C THR A 129 5.65 4.59 -3.85
N GLY A 130 5.29 4.73 -5.13
CA GLY A 130 5.62 5.90 -5.95
C GLY A 130 5.02 7.20 -5.42
N LEU A 131 3.79 7.17 -4.90
CA LEU A 131 3.18 8.33 -4.24
C LEU A 131 4.03 8.84 -3.07
N HIS A 132 4.48 7.94 -2.20
CA HIS A 132 5.30 8.31 -1.05
C HIS A 132 6.73 8.75 -1.43
N VAL A 133 7.30 8.15 -2.47
CA VAL A 133 8.54 8.66 -3.08
C VAL A 133 8.35 10.08 -3.63
N ALA A 134 7.22 10.37 -4.28
CA ALA A 134 6.91 11.72 -4.74
C ALA A 134 6.77 12.72 -3.58
N VAL A 135 6.18 12.31 -2.46
CA VAL A 135 6.13 13.12 -1.23
C VAL A 135 7.55 13.41 -0.71
N ALA A 136 8.43 12.42 -0.68
CA ALA A 136 9.81 12.61 -0.25
C ALA A 136 10.55 13.59 -1.19
N LEU A 137 10.41 13.42 -2.50
CA LEU A 137 10.99 14.33 -3.50
C LEU A 137 10.44 15.75 -3.37
N TYR A 138 9.16 15.90 -3.10
CA TYR A 138 8.54 17.19 -2.82
C TYR A 138 9.19 17.89 -1.62
N GLY A 139 9.45 17.15 -0.52
CA GLY A 139 10.19 17.67 0.63
C GLY A 139 11.60 18.15 0.26
N VAL A 140 12.32 17.37 -0.56
CA VAL A 140 13.68 17.73 -1.05
C VAL A 140 13.63 19.02 -1.85
N VAL A 141 12.69 19.15 -2.79
CA VAL A 141 12.52 20.36 -3.60
C VAL A 141 12.24 21.56 -2.68
N LEU A 142 11.37 21.41 -1.69
CA LEU A 142 11.04 22.48 -0.75
C LEU A 142 12.27 22.92 0.08
N THR A 143 13.08 21.97 0.54
CA THR A 143 14.35 22.26 1.24
C THR A 143 15.29 23.06 0.34
N LEU A 144 15.49 22.63 -0.91
CA LEU A 144 16.38 23.32 -1.85
C LEU A 144 15.92 24.76 -2.12
N VAL A 145 14.62 24.96 -2.32
CA VAL A 145 14.05 26.31 -2.53
C VAL A 145 14.30 27.21 -1.32
N ILE A 146 14.11 26.71 -0.09
CA ILE A 146 14.38 27.48 1.13
C ILE A 146 15.86 27.87 1.22
N LEU A 147 16.77 26.94 0.93
CA LEU A 147 18.22 27.18 0.99
C LEU A 147 18.66 28.21 -0.06
N ILE A 148 18.17 28.10 -1.29
CA ILE A 148 18.47 29.06 -2.36
C ILE A 148 17.98 30.45 -1.98
N LYS A 149 16.74 30.56 -1.49
CA LYS A 149 16.16 31.84 -1.06
C LYS A 149 16.94 32.47 0.10
N ALA A 150 17.49 31.66 1.01
CA ALA A 150 18.29 32.17 2.12
C ALA A 150 19.67 32.68 1.69
N ALA A 151 20.17 32.27 0.51
CA ALA A 151 21.46 32.68 -0.03
C ALA A 151 21.38 33.92 -0.95
N THR A 152 20.17 34.30 -1.39
CA THR A 152 19.89 35.49 -2.20
C THR A 152 19.43 36.65 -1.33
#